data_AF-A0A917NHU5-F1
#
_entry.id   AF-A0A917NHU5-F1
#
_cell.length_a   1.000
_cell.length_b   1.000
_cell.length_c   1.000
_cell.angle_alpha   90.00
_cell.angle_beta   90.00
_cell.angle_gamma   90.00
#
_symmetry.space_group_name_H-M   'P 1'
#
loop_
_entity.id
_entity.type
_entity.pdbx_description
1 polymer ?
#
loop_
_entity_poly.entity_id
_entity_poly.type
_entity_poly.pdbx_seq_one_letter_code
_entity_poly.pdbx_strand_id
1 'polypeptide(L)'
;MFTLDRDVILNHPRLRFLTDMVPIAQHLDNLERYINVCYVDQGWQVRQHRRVVALRATDQSRLSSAFKASLYLGKYHDMANTDRFLRSMVAAGHSYEPIRGETVLFLYIGVGKPVYDHLVTYTVGRPTRIAGGQRANVPWGFELPVEAKHPEEYEEELERIREVIRLAKLERAEQLQAARAKLPVGYIMPPFLLEFSEEALIKHVFRQRLFEKGAQGATVEVVSDMLEAVLQIDREKWEFLIDYHGPHIDQWQKAMRTLRKERYTVADLARQLGMSPQEALQADLYELLMATVGKLPPSMWERQR
;
A
#
# COMPACT_ATOMS: atom_id res chain seq x y z
N MET A 1 21.15 -12.31 4.88
CA MET A 1 20.77 -11.67 6.15
C MET A 1 20.03 -10.38 5.82
N PHE A 2 18.85 -10.16 6.39
CA PHE A 2 18.07 -8.93 6.30
C PHE A 2 18.52 -7.96 7.39
N THR A 3 18.66 -6.69 7.05
CA THR A 3 18.92 -5.60 8.00
C THR A 3 17.76 -4.64 7.93
N LEU A 4 17.15 -4.35 9.08
CA LEU A 4 16.05 -3.40 9.15
C LEU A 4 16.63 -1.99 9.02
N ASP A 5 16.18 -1.25 8.03
CA ASP A 5 16.45 0.18 7.94
C ASP A 5 15.65 0.89 9.03
N ARG A 6 16.33 1.15 10.16
CA ARG A 6 15.72 1.82 11.33
C ARG A 6 15.71 3.33 11.15
N ASP A 7 16.60 3.87 10.33
CA ASP A 7 16.77 5.31 10.16
C ASP A 7 15.52 5.93 9.54
N VAL A 8 15.01 5.30 8.48
CA VAL A 8 13.76 5.70 7.80
C VAL A 8 12.51 5.63 8.70
N ILE A 9 12.58 4.90 9.82
CA ILE A 9 11.50 4.81 10.81
C ILE A 9 11.71 5.86 11.88
N LEU A 10 12.86 5.85 12.56
CA LEU A 10 13.15 6.67 13.73
C LEU A 10 13.26 8.16 13.40
N ASN A 11 13.80 8.48 12.22
CA ASN A 11 13.99 9.87 11.76
C ASN A 11 12.88 10.36 10.84
N HIS A 12 11.75 9.63 10.77
CA HIS A 12 10.62 10.06 9.97
C HIS A 12 10.04 11.38 10.49
N PRO A 13 9.91 12.43 9.64
CA PRO A 13 9.61 13.80 10.10
C PRO A 13 8.26 13.94 10.80
N ARG A 14 7.30 13.05 10.51
CA ARG A 14 5.96 13.04 11.11
C ARG A 14 5.82 12.12 12.32
N LEU A 15 6.80 11.27 12.63
CA LEU A 15 6.70 10.35 13.75
C LEU A 15 7.29 11.00 15.01
N ARG A 16 6.57 10.87 16.11
CA ARG A 16 7.03 11.29 17.44
C ARG A 16 6.93 10.08 18.35
N PHE A 17 8.05 9.38 18.52
CA PHE A 17 8.14 8.21 19.36
C PHE A 17 8.33 8.59 20.84
N LEU A 18 7.65 7.89 21.74
CA LEU A 18 7.82 8.02 23.18
C LEU A 18 8.95 7.09 23.67
N THR A 19 10.18 7.39 23.25
CA THR A 19 11.37 6.58 23.56
C THR A 19 11.73 6.57 25.05
N ASP A 20 11.24 7.55 25.81
CA ASP A 20 11.31 7.65 27.27
C ASP A 20 10.42 6.62 27.97
N MET A 21 9.33 6.20 27.33
CA MET A 21 8.30 5.32 27.93
C MET A 21 8.29 3.90 27.34
N VAL A 22 8.73 3.76 26.09
CA VAL A 22 8.72 2.52 25.31
C VAL A 22 10.12 2.26 24.75
N PRO A 23 10.70 1.06 24.91
CA PRO A 23 12.06 0.76 24.43
C PRO A 23 12.06 0.48 22.91
N ILE A 24 11.75 1.51 22.11
CA ILE A 24 11.56 1.41 20.64
C ILE A 24 12.78 0.79 19.96
N ALA A 25 13.99 1.27 20.26
CA ALA A 25 15.22 0.74 19.66
C ALA A 25 15.39 -0.77 19.93
N GLN A 26 15.20 -1.21 21.18
CA GLN A 26 15.27 -2.63 21.54
C GLN A 26 14.18 -3.45 20.83
N HIS A 27 12.97 -2.89 20.67
CA HIS A 27 11.91 -3.56 19.92
C HIS A 27 12.27 -3.71 18.43
N LEU A 28 12.88 -2.71 17.81
CA LEU A 28 13.36 -2.79 16.42
C LEU A 28 14.49 -3.83 16.27
N ASP A 29 15.41 -3.90 17.23
CA ASP A 29 16.48 -4.92 17.26
C ASP A 29 15.89 -6.33 17.32
N ASN A 30 14.89 -6.53 18.19
CA ASN A 30 14.20 -7.80 18.32
C ASN A 30 13.41 -8.14 17.06
N LEU A 31 12.72 -7.18 16.45
CA LEU A 31 12.02 -7.38 15.18
C LEU A 31 13.00 -7.83 14.09
N GLU A 32 14.11 -7.13 13.89
CA GLU A 32 15.12 -7.53 12.89
C GLU A 32 15.65 -8.95 13.15
N ARG A 33 16.00 -9.26 14.40
CA ARG A 33 16.47 -10.58 14.80
C ARG A 33 15.45 -11.66 14.44
N TYR A 34 14.19 -11.50 14.84
CA TYR A 34 13.17 -12.52 14.63
C TYR A 34 12.64 -12.55 13.19
N ILE A 35 12.75 -11.46 12.42
CA ILE A 35 12.52 -11.49 10.97
C ILE A 35 13.54 -12.40 10.29
N ASN A 36 14.82 -12.28 10.65
CA ASN A 36 15.86 -13.16 10.11
C ASN A 36 15.56 -14.63 10.44
N VAL A 37 15.33 -14.93 11.71
CA VAL A 37 15.08 -16.30 12.18
C VAL A 37 13.81 -16.92 11.59
N CYS A 38 12.70 -16.16 11.54
CA CYS A 38 11.41 -16.72 11.15
C CYS A 38 11.14 -16.69 9.64
N TYR A 39 11.79 -15.81 8.89
CA TYR A 39 11.51 -15.63 7.46
C TYR A 39 12.76 -15.82 6.59
N VAL A 40 13.84 -15.08 6.85
CA VAL A 40 15.03 -15.14 5.99
C VAL A 40 15.69 -16.52 6.03
N ASP A 41 15.84 -17.10 7.22
CA ASP A 41 16.45 -18.43 7.40
C ASP A 41 15.58 -19.55 6.82
N GLN A 42 14.29 -19.28 6.58
CA GLN A 42 13.36 -20.18 5.88
C GLN A 42 13.39 -20.00 4.35
N GLY A 43 14.24 -19.11 3.83
CA GLY A 43 14.40 -18.86 2.39
C GLY A 43 13.48 -17.79 1.82
N TRP A 44 12.72 -17.06 2.63
CA TRP A 44 11.85 -16.00 2.12
C TRP A 44 12.64 -14.73 1.77
N GLN A 45 12.34 -14.15 0.60
CA GLN A 45 12.85 -12.84 0.22
C GLN A 45 12.11 -11.72 0.97
N VAL A 46 12.65 -11.34 2.13
CA VAL A 46 12.15 -10.19 2.90
C VAL A 46 12.62 -8.88 2.23
N ARG A 47 11.69 -7.93 2.06
CA ARG A 47 11.97 -6.59 1.52
C ARG A 47 11.31 -5.52 2.38
N GLN A 48 12.06 -4.44 2.63
CA GLN A 48 11.55 -3.27 3.32
C GLN A 48 11.51 -2.10 2.34
N HIS A 49 10.44 -1.32 2.45
CA HIS A 49 10.46 0.06 1.99
C HIS A 49 9.93 0.94 3.12
N ARG A 50 10.81 1.81 3.64
CA ARG A 50 10.48 2.72 4.76
C ARG A 50 9.81 1.99 5.92
N ARG A 51 8.53 2.29 6.18
CA ARG A 51 7.78 1.82 7.36
C ARG A 51 7.11 0.46 7.18
N VAL A 52 7.23 -0.13 5.98
CA VAL A 52 6.59 -1.39 5.61
C VAL A 52 7.64 -2.44 5.26
N VAL A 53 7.48 -3.63 5.82
CA VAL A 53 8.31 -4.80 5.51
C VAL A 53 7.42 -5.90 4.94
N ALA A 54 7.66 -6.29 3.70
CA ALA A 54 7.07 -7.50 3.11
C ALA A 54 7.86 -8.72 3.61
N LEU A 55 7.27 -9.49 4.52
CA LEU A 55 7.91 -10.62 5.20
C LEU A 55 7.86 -11.91 4.39
N ARG A 56 6.73 -12.14 3.72
CA ARG A 56 6.47 -13.35 2.96
C ARG A 56 5.59 -13.01 1.77
N ALA A 57 6.00 -13.43 0.59
CA ALA A 57 5.13 -13.49 -0.59
C ALA A 57 5.08 -14.95 -1.01
N THR A 58 3.90 -15.54 -1.22
CA THR A 58 3.80 -16.99 -1.42
C THR A 58 4.23 -17.45 -2.82
N ASP A 59 4.25 -16.55 -3.81
CA ASP A 59 4.64 -16.84 -5.20
C ASP A 59 5.80 -15.97 -5.69
N GLN A 60 6.96 -16.05 -5.01
CA GLN A 60 8.16 -15.25 -5.33
C GLN A 60 8.81 -15.62 -6.66
N SER A 61 8.71 -16.88 -7.07
CA SER A 61 9.28 -17.41 -8.32
C SER A 61 8.26 -17.49 -9.45
N ARG A 62 7.01 -17.07 -9.21
CA ARG A 62 5.86 -17.20 -10.13
C ARG A 62 5.52 -18.64 -10.52
N LEU A 63 6.12 -19.64 -9.88
CA LEU A 63 5.91 -21.06 -10.23
C LEU A 63 4.52 -21.54 -9.82
N SER A 64 3.98 -21.05 -8.70
CA SER A 64 2.64 -21.43 -8.26
C SER A 64 1.58 -20.88 -9.21
N SER A 65 1.68 -19.60 -9.58
CA SER A 65 0.78 -19.02 -10.58
C SER A 65 0.97 -19.62 -11.97
N ALA A 66 2.20 -19.93 -12.39
CA ALA A 66 2.48 -20.64 -13.65
C ALA A 66 1.78 -22.00 -13.70
N PHE A 67 1.93 -22.80 -12.63
CA PHE A 67 1.30 -24.11 -12.52
C PHE A 67 -0.22 -24.01 -12.58
N LYS A 68 -0.83 -23.11 -11.79
CA LYS A 68 -2.29 -22.90 -11.80
C LYS A 68 -2.79 -22.38 -13.14
N ALA A 69 -2.08 -21.46 -13.77
CA ALA A 69 -2.40 -20.96 -15.11
C ALA A 69 -2.32 -22.07 -16.16
N SER A 70 -1.36 -22.98 -16.03
CA SER A 70 -1.21 -24.13 -16.94
C SER A 70 -2.40 -25.10 -16.83
N LEU A 71 -2.88 -25.37 -15.61
CA LEU A 71 -4.09 -26.18 -15.39
C LEU A 71 -5.32 -25.50 -16.00
N TYR A 72 -5.48 -24.20 -15.74
CA TYR A 72 -6.59 -23.42 -16.26
C TYR A 72 -6.63 -23.41 -17.81
N LEU A 73 -5.47 -23.40 -18.46
CA LEU A 73 -5.35 -23.36 -19.93
C LEU A 73 -5.09 -24.73 -20.57
N GLY A 74 -5.08 -25.83 -19.81
CA GLY A 74 -4.81 -27.18 -20.31
C GLY A 74 -3.40 -27.40 -20.87
N LYS A 75 -2.39 -26.67 -20.37
CA LYS A 75 -1.01 -26.66 -20.89
C LYS A 75 -0.07 -27.56 -20.06
N TYR A 76 -0.41 -28.85 -20.00
CA TYR A 76 0.28 -29.83 -19.13
C TYR A 76 1.75 -30.11 -19.50
N HIS A 77 2.18 -29.82 -20.73
CA HIS A 77 3.54 -30.06 -21.20
C HIS A 77 4.56 -28.98 -20.77
N ASP A 78 4.08 -27.85 -20.23
CA ASP A 78 4.90 -26.68 -19.89
C ASP A 78 4.29 -25.92 -18.70
N MET A 79 4.18 -26.62 -17.56
CA MET A 79 3.51 -26.08 -16.37
C MET A 79 4.33 -25.04 -15.61
N ALA A 80 5.64 -24.95 -15.88
CA ALA A 80 6.55 -24.05 -15.19
C ALA A 80 6.73 -22.70 -15.92
N ASN A 81 5.97 -22.44 -16.98
CA ASN A 81 6.05 -21.20 -17.75
C ASN A 81 5.54 -19.99 -16.96
N THR A 82 6.48 -19.25 -16.37
CA THR A 82 6.24 -18.08 -15.52
C THR A 82 5.65 -16.89 -16.27
N ASP A 83 5.76 -16.86 -17.60
CA ASP A 83 5.20 -15.78 -18.42
C ASP A 83 3.72 -15.98 -18.71
N ARG A 84 3.22 -17.23 -18.63
CA ARG A 84 1.86 -17.61 -19.02
C ARG A 84 0.80 -16.79 -18.30
N PHE A 85 0.94 -16.62 -16.98
CA PHE A 85 -0.02 -15.86 -16.19
C PHE A 85 -0.08 -14.40 -16.67
N LEU A 86 1.05 -13.72 -16.78
CA LEU A 86 1.10 -12.31 -17.18
C LEU A 86 0.71 -12.12 -18.65
N ARG A 87 1.44 -12.76 -19.56
CA ARG A 87 1.35 -12.48 -21.00
C ARG A 87 0.17 -13.16 -21.69
N SER A 88 -0.32 -14.29 -21.17
CA SER A 88 -1.45 -15.01 -21.78
C SER A 88 -2.78 -14.81 -21.04
N MET A 89 -2.76 -14.68 -19.72
CA MET A 89 -4.00 -14.52 -18.95
C MET A 89 -4.33 -13.06 -18.67
N VAL A 90 -3.44 -12.32 -18.01
CA VAL A 90 -3.70 -10.91 -17.67
C VAL A 90 -3.89 -10.07 -18.93
N ALA A 91 -3.02 -10.22 -19.93
CA ALA A 91 -3.12 -9.47 -21.18
C ALA A 91 -4.43 -9.68 -21.94
N ALA A 92 -5.01 -10.88 -21.86
CA ALA A 92 -6.27 -11.24 -22.49
C ALA A 92 -7.50 -10.95 -21.61
N GLY A 93 -7.31 -10.37 -20.42
CA GLY A 93 -8.41 -10.06 -19.50
C GLY A 93 -9.05 -11.29 -18.85
N HIS A 94 -8.33 -12.41 -18.74
CA HIS A 94 -8.81 -13.61 -18.06
C HIS A 94 -8.91 -13.43 -16.53
N SER A 95 -9.53 -14.41 -15.86
CA SER A 95 -9.65 -14.43 -14.41
C SER A 95 -8.28 -14.51 -13.72
N TYR A 96 -8.19 -13.87 -12.55
CA TYR A 96 -7.00 -13.83 -11.69
C TYR A 96 -6.92 -15.03 -10.74
N GLU A 97 -7.72 -16.08 -10.97
CA GLU A 97 -7.69 -17.32 -10.16
C GLU A 97 -6.27 -17.84 -9.87
N PRO A 98 -5.30 -17.83 -10.82
CA PRO A 98 -3.95 -18.32 -10.54
C PRO A 98 -3.25 -17.61 -9.38
N ILE A 99 -3.52 -16.32 -9.17
CA ILE A 99 -2.90 -15.54 -8.07
C ILE A 99 -3.86 -15.23 -6.91
N ARG A 100 -5.15 -15.61 -7.01
CA ARG A 100 -6.14 -15.31 -5.96
C ARG A 100 -5.77 -15.91 -4.60
N GLY A 101 -5.17 -17.10 -4.61
CA GLY A 101 -4.68 -17.78 -3.40
C GLY A 101 -3.26 -17.39 -3.00
N GLU A 102 -2.56 -16.57 -3.79
CA GLU A 102 -1.23 -16.09 -3.48
C GLU A 102 -1.32 -14.83 -2.63
N THR A 103 -0.48 -14.73 -1.60
CA THR A 103 -0.56 -13.67 -0.59
C THR A 103 0.78 -13.02 -0.32
N VAL A 104 0.72 -11.78 0.17
CA VAL A 104 1.85 -11.07 0.76
C VAL A 104 1.51 -10.69 2.20
N LEU A 105 2.37 -11.10 3.13
CA LEU A 105 2.33 -10.73 4.54
C LEU A 105 3.22 -9.50 4.78
N PHE A 106 2.62 -8.43 5.25
CA PHE A 106 3.31 -7.18 5.58
C PHE A 106 3.36 -6.96 7.08
N LEU A 107 4.51 -6.46 7.55
CA LEU A 107 4.72 -5.87 8.85
C LEU A 107 4.78 -4.35 8.72
N TYR A 108 4.01 -3.68 9.56
CA TYR A 108 3.91 -2.22 9.61
C TYR A 108 4.55 -1.71 10.90
N ILE A 109 5.49 -0.78 10.79
CA ILE A 109 6.25 -0.23 11.92
C ILE A 109 6.15 1.30 11.88
N GLY A 110 5.79 1.93 13.00
CA GLY A 110 5.65 3.39 13.04
C GLY A 110 4.44 3.91 12.23
N VAL A 111 3.36 3.13 12.20
CA VAL A 111 2.14 3.46 11.44
C VAL A 111 1.00 3.85 12.39
N GLY A 112 0.37 4.99 12.12
CA GLY A 112 -0.77 5.48 12.88
C GLY A 112 -2.02 4.61 12.75
N LYS A 113 -2.83 4.61 13.80
CA LYS A 113 -4.13 3.92 13.85
C LYS A 113 -5.08 4.21 12.67
N PRO A 114 -5.16 5.42 12.08
CA PRO A 114 -6.06 5.69 10.96
C PRO A 114 -5.69 4.89 9.71
N VAL A 115 -4.39 4.74 9.44
CA VAL A 115 -3.90 3.94 8.31
C VAL A 115 -4.26 2.47 8.53
N TYR A 116 -4.06 1.94 9.74
CA TYR A 116 -4.51 0.60 10.09
C TYR A 116 -6.02 0.43 9.84
N ASP A 117 -6.85 1.40 10.25
CA ASP A 117 -8.30 1.35 10.06
C ASP A 117 -8.69 1.38 8.57
N HIS A 118 -7.93 2.11 7.74
CA HIS A 118 -8.15 2.11 6.30
C HIS A 118 -7.73 0.81 5.63
N LEU A 119 -6.64 0.19 6.08
CA LEU A 119 -6.16 -1.08 5.55
C LEU A 119 -7.04 -2.25 6.00
N VAL A 120 -7.59 -2.18 7.22
CA VAL A 120 -8.44 -3.21 7.80
C VAL A 120 -9.86 -3.25 7.21
N THR A 121 -10.20 -2.46 6.19
CA THR A 121 -11.47 -2.62 5.44
C THR A 121 -11.38 -3.50 4.19
N TYR A 122 -10.20 -3.70 3.61
CA TYR A 122 -9.96 -4.64 2.49
C TYR A 122 -10.09 -6.13 2.90
N THR A 123 -11.31 -6.60 3.13
CA THR A 123 -11.64 -7.90 3.74
C THR A 123 -11.57 -9.10 2.80
N VAL A 124 -11.42 -8.90 1.49
CA VAL A 124 -11.39 -9.99 0.51
C VAL A 124 -10.08 -10.78 0.65
N GLY A 125 -10.19 -12.01 1.17
CA GLY A 125 -9.07 -12.97 1.15
C GLY A 125 -7.98 -12.77 2.20
N ARG A 126 -8.30 -12.26 3.40
CA ARG A 126 -7.33 -12.15 4.51
C ARG A 126 -7.14 -13.47 5.25
N PRO A 127 -5.97 -14.11 5.20
CA PRO A 127 -5.69 -15.27 6.05
C PRO A 127 -5.18 -14.82 7.43
N THR A 128 -4.47 -13.69 7.52
CA THR A 128 -3.80 -13.24 8.74
C THR A 128 -4.05 -11.76 9.06
N ARG A 129 -4.50 -11.48 10.29
CA ARG A 129 -4.56 -10.13 10.89
C ARG A 129 -4.05 -10.20 12.31
N ILE A 130 -2.88 -9.63 12.57
CA ILE A 130 -2.32 -9.55 13.92
C ILE A 130 -2.03 -8.09 14.22
N ALA A 131 -2.94 -7.44 14.93
CA ALA A 131 -2.64 -6.17 15.57
C ALA A 131 -2.48 -6.46 17.06
N GLY A 132 -1.40 -5.95 17.67
CA GLY A 132 -1.19 -6.06 19.11
C GLY A 132 -2.46 -5.61 19.82
N GLY A 133 -3.16 -6.54 20.46
CA GLY A 133 -4.35 -6.21 21.21
C GLY A 133 -3.94 -5.15 22.24
N GLN A 134 -4.65 -4.03 22.29
CA GLN A 134 -4.25 -2.93 23.16
C GLN A 134 -4.06 -3.45 24.60
N ARG A 135 -4.74 -4.53 25.02
CA ARG A 135 -4.59 -5.20 26.32
C ARG A 135 -3.16 -5.61 26.67
N ALA A 136 -2.36 -6.00 25.69
CA ALA A 136 -1.00 -6.49 25.88
C ALA A 136 0.08 -5.50 25.39
N ASN A 137 -0.31 -4.39 24.74
CA ASN A 137 0.63 -3.49 24.09
C ASN A 137 0.26 -2.02 24.31
N VAL A 138 1.28 -1.16 24.37
CA VAL A 138 1.12 0.29 24.50
C VAL A 138 1.44 1.00 23.18
N PRO A 139 0.78 2.13 22.87
CA PRO A 139 1.15 2.97 21.74
C PRO A 139 2.63 3.34 21.74
N TRP A 140 3.23 3.43 20.55
CA TRP A 140 4.64 3.80 20.40
C TRP A 140 4.87 5.31 20.36
N GLY A 141 3.81 6.10 20.15
CA GLY A 141 3.89 7.55 20.05
C GLY A 141 2.75 8.14 19.23
N PHE A 142 2.99 9.26 18.56
CA PHE A 142 2.01 9.98 17.74
C PHE A 142 2.51 10.23 16.31
N GLU A 143 1.64 10.02 15.31
CA GLU A 143 1.91 10.38 13.92
C GLU A 143 1.24 11.72 13.62
N LEU A 144 2.05 12.73 13.31
CA LEU A 144 1.57 14.04 12.87
C LEU A 144 0.80 13.90 11.55
N PRO A 145 -0.40 14.50 11.42
CA PRO A 145 -1.12 14.58 10.15
C PRO A 145 -0.25 15.21 9.05
N VAL A 146 -0.47 14.80 7.80
CA VAL A 146 0.28 15.37 6.65
C VAL A 146 -0.01 16.86 6.50
N GLU A 147 -1.19 17.28 6.93
CA GLU A 147 -1.74 18.63 6.83
C GLU A 147 -1.32 19.54 8.00
N ALA A 148 -0.62 19.01 9.01
CA ALA A 148 -0.23 19.76 10.20
C ALA A 148 0.80 20.85 9.87
N LYS A 149 0.40 22.11 9.98
CA LYS A 149 1.27 23.30 9.76
C LYS A 149 2.04 23.73 11.01
N HIS A 150 1.52 23.39 12.18
CA HIS A 150 2.05 23.75 13.51
C HIS A 150 2.29 22.49 14.34
N PRO A 151 3.41 21.78 14.13
CA PRO A 151 3.72 20.53 14.84
C PRO A 151 3.70 20.65 16.37
N GLU A 152 4.03 21.83 16.90
CA GLU A 152 4.08 22.16 18.33
C GLU A 152 2.72 22.02 19.03
N GLU A 153 1.61 22.23 18.30
CA GLU A 153 0.25 22.13 18.86
C GLU A 153 -0.12 20.68 19.23
N TYR A 154 0.64 19.69 18.76
CA TYR A 154 0.37 18.27 18.97
C TYR A 154 1.16 17.67 20.16
N GLU A 155 1.93 18.48 20.91
CA GLU A 155 2.63 17.98 22.10
C GLU A 155 1.65 17.53 23.20
N GLU A 156 0.49 18.18 23.30
CA GLU A 156 -0.58 17.75 24.22
C GLU A 156 -1.05 16.31 23.94
N GLU A 157 -1.02 15.88 22.67
CA GLU A 157 -1.41 14.52 22.29
C GLU A 157 -0.35 13.49 22.71
N LEU A 158 0.93 13.86 22.70
CA LEU A 158 2.00 13.02 23.24
C LEU A 158 1.87 12.86 24.76
N GLU A 159 1.59 13.95 25.48
CA GLU A 159 1.32 13.88 26.93
C GLU A 159 0.10 13.03 27.26
N ARG A 160 -0.98 13.15 26.46
CA ARG A 160 -2.17 12.30 26.61
C ARG A 160 -1.82 10.82 26.45
N ILE A 161 -0.96 10.48 25.48
CA ILE A 161 -0.49 9.10 25.29
C ILE A 161 0.39 8.67 26.48
N ARG A 162 1.33 9.51 26.95
CA ARG A 162 2.16 9.21 28.13
C ARG A 162 1.29 8.86 29.34
N GLU A 163 0.23 9.61 29.58
CA GLU A 163 -0.71 9.36 30.67
C GLU A 163 -1.42 8.01 30.52
N VAL A 164 -1.89 7.67 29.31
CA VAL A 164 -2.50 6.36 29.06
C VAL A 164 -1.50 5.22 29.32
N ILE A 165 -0.22 5.39 28.95
CA ILE A 165 0.83 4.40 29.22
C ILE A 165 1.09 4.26 30.73
N ARG A 166 1.14 5.38 31.47
CA ARG A 166 1.31 5.36 32.94
C ARG A 166 0.15 4.62 33.61
N LEU A 167 -1.09 4.96 33.24
CA LEU A 167 -2.29 4.28 33.74
C LEU A 167 -2.29 2.79 33.38
N ALA A 168 -1.74 2.41 32.22
CA ALA A 168 -1.64 1.02 31.82
C ALA A 168 -0.68 0.18 32.66
N LYS A 169 0.33 0.80 33.28
CA LYS A 169 1.29 0.14 34.18
C LYS A 169 0.73 -0.08 35.59
N LEU A 170 -0.40 0.52 35.96
CA LEU A 170 -0.99 0.45 37.31
C LEU A 170 -1.90 -0.78 37.53
N GLU A 171 -1.98 -1.72 36.58
CA GLU A 171 -2.70 -3.03 36.64
C GLU A 171 -4.18 -3.00 37.10
N ARG A 172 -4.86 -1.84 37.06
CA ARG A 172 -6.31 -1.74 37.32
C ARG A 172 -7.10 -1.96 36.04
N ALA A 173 -7.66 -3.16 35.87
CA ALA A 173 -8.26 -3.64 34.62
C ALA A 173 -9.38 -2.74 34.04
N GLU A 174 -10.24 -2.16 34.89
CA GLU A 174 -11.31 -1.24 34.46
C GLU A 174 -10.76 0.11 33.97
N GLN A 175 -9.73 0.63 34.66
CA GLN A 175 -9.08 1.89 34.33
C GLN A 175 -8.31 1.82 33.00
N LEU A 176 -7.88 0.63 32.59
CA LEU A 176 -7.13 0.40 31.35
C LEU A 176 -7.96 0.62 30.08
N GLN A 177 -9.19 0.10 30.04
CA GLN A 177 -10.09 0.29 28.89
C GLN A 177 -10.59 1.73 28.83
N ALA A 178 -10.94 2.30 29.99
CA ALA A 178 -11.32 3.71 30.10
C ALA A 178 -10.17 4.65 29.70
N ALA A 179 -8.93 4.34 30.08
CA ALA A 179 -7.76 5.13 29.69
C ALA A 179 -7.54 5.11 28.17
N ARG A 180 -7.75 3.97 27.50
CA ARG A 180 -7.58 3.87 26.04
C ARG A 180 -8.59 4.65 25.23
N ALA A 181 -9.79 4.84 25.77
CA ALA A 181 -10.77 5.74 25.15
C ALA A 181 -10.26 7.18 25.05
N LYS A 182 -9.22 7.56 25.82
CA LYS A 182 -8.54 8.85 25.74
C LYS A 182 -7.44 8.90 24.68
N LEU A 183 -7.08 7.79 24.02
CA LEU A 183 -6.02 7.83 23.01
C LEU A 183 -6.44 8.69 21.82
N PRO A 184 -5.57 9.60 21.34
CA PRO A 184 -5.87 10.35 20.14
C PRO A 184 -5.93 9.44 18.93
N VAL A 185 -6.76 9.78 17.96
CA VAL A 185 -6.95 8.98 16.74
C VAL A 185 -5.63 8.71 16.02
N GLY A 186 -4.67 9.65 16.04
CA GLY A 186 -3.36 9.54 15.37
C GLY A 186 -2.25 8.78 16.13
N TYR A 187 -2.55 8.06 17.21
CA TYR A 187 -1.50 7.32 17.91
C TYR A 187 -0.83 6.28 17.00
N ILE A 188 0.49 6.14 17.14
CA ILE A 188 1.30 5.12 16.46
C ILE A 188 0.97 3.78 17.11
N MET A 189 0.43 2.86 16.32
CA MET A 189 0.14 1.52 16.80
C MET A 189 1.43 0.75 17.10
N PRO A 190 1.42 -0.17 18.08
CA PRO A 190 2.41 -1.24 18.12
C PRO A 190 2.49 -1.92 16.74
N PRO A 191 3.67 -2.40 16.32
CA PRO A 191 3.84 -3.07 15.04
C PRO A 191 2.78 -4.16 14.84
N PHE A 192 2.25 -4.21 13.62
CA PHE A 192 1.15 -5.11 13.29
C PHE A 192 1.37 -5.77 11.93
N LEU A 193 0.71 -6.91 11.74
CA LEU A 193 0.74 -7.71 10.53
C LEU A 193 -0.61 -7.70 9.84
N LEU A 194 -0.58 -7.48 8.52
CA LEU A 194 -1.72 -7.73 7.65
C LEU A 194 -1.26 -8.53 6.45
N GLU A 195 -2.06 -9.52 6.08
CA GLU A 195 -1.85 -10.33 4.89
C GLU A 195 -2.95 -10.06 3.87
N PHE A 196 -2.53 -9.86 2.62
CA PHE A 196 -3.41 -9.59 1.49
C PHE A 196 -3.14 -10.59 0.38
N SER A 197 -4.18 -11.00 -0.34
CA SER A 197 -3.96 -11.69 -1.61
C SER A 197 -3.36 -10.74 -2.65
N GLU A 198 -2.57 -11.27 -3.58
CA GLU A 198 -1.97 -10.48 -4.67
C GLU A 198 -3.05 -9.84 -5.55
N GLU A 199 -4.17 -10.56 -5.77
CA GLU A 199 -5.34 -10.00 -6.46
C GLU A 199 -5.94 -8.81 -5.71
N ALA A 200 -6.11 -8.92 -4.38
CA ALA A 200 -6.68 -7.84 -3.58
C ALA A 200 -5.76 -6.61 -3.55
N LEU A 201 -4.45 -6.82 -3.51
CA LEU A 201 -3.47 -5.73 -3.57
C LEU A 201 -3.67 -4.90 -4.85
N ILE A 202 -3.62 -5.53 -6.03
CA ILE A 202 -3.68 -4.80 -7.28
C ILE A 202 -5.09 -4.25 -7.58
N LYS A 203 -6.15 -5.03 -7.37
CA LYS A 203 -7.52 -4.64 -7.77
C LYS A 203 -8.22 -3.72 -6.77
N HIS A 204 -7.81 -3.73 -5.51
CA HIS A 204 -8.52 -3.03 -4.44
C HIS A 204 -7.65 -2.09 -3.63
N VAL A 205 -6.55 -2.59 -3.04
CA VAL A 205 -5.72 -1.78 -2.12
C VAL A 205 -5.00 -0.67 -2.88
N PHE A 206 -4.17 -1.01 -3.85
CA PHE A 206 -3.42 -0.04 -4.66
C PHE A 206 -4.36 0.82 -5.49
N ARG A 207 -5.41 0.21 -6.05
CA ARG A 207 -6.43 0.95 -6.80
C ARG A 207 -7.06 2.08 -5.96
N GLN A 208 -7.66 1.76 -4.83
CA GLN A 208 -8.43 2.75 -4.06
C GLN A 208 -7.55 3.69 -3.22
N ARG A 209 -6.29 3.31 -2.92
CA ARG A 209 -5.40 4.10 -2.05
C ARG A 209 -4.27 4.81 -2.78
N LEU A 210 -3.92 4.39 -4.00
CA LEU A 210 -2.86 5.02 -4.80
C LEU A 210 -3.36 5.51 -6.16
N PHE A 211 -4.10 4.68 -6.89
CA PHE A 211 -4.42 4.98 -8.29
C PHE A 211 -5.61 5.94 -8.41
N GLU A 212 -6.59 5.79 -7.51
CA GLU A 212 -7.76 6.66 -7.40
C GLU A 212 -7.45 7.86 -6.49
N LYS A 213 -8.00 9.02 -6.86
CA LYS A 213 -7.88 10.25 -6.07
C LYS A 213 -8.77 10.17 -4.83
N GLY A 214 -8.27 10.63 -3.68
CA GLY A 214 -9.08 10.88 -2.48
C GLY A 214 -8.68 10.12 -1.22
N ALA A 215 -7.68 9.25 -1.29
CA ALA A 215 -7.12 8.63 -0.10
C ALA A 215 -6.39 9.65 0.79
N GLN A 216 -6.41 9.42 2.10
CA GLN A 216 -5.73 10.27 3.08
C GLN A 216 -4.20 10.17 2.91
N GLY A 217 -3.49 11.29 3.01
CA GLY A 217 -2.04 11.37 2.72
C GLY A 217 -1.18 10.33 3.45
N ALA A 218 -1.41 10.14 4.76
CA ALA A 218 -0.67 9.12 5.54
C ALA A 218 -0.93 7.69 5.06
N THR A 219 -2.14 7.40 4.55
CA THR A 219 -2.48 6.10 3.97
C THR A 219 -1.83 5.94 2.61
N VAL A 220 -1.87 6.97 1.76
CA VAL A 220 -1.17 6.99 0.46
C VAL A 220 0.31 6.65 0.66
N GLU A 221 0.97 7.30 1.62
CA GLU A 221 2.39 7.06 1.92
C GLU A 221 2.67 5.59 2.29
N VAL A 222 1.90 5.02 3.23
CA VAL A 222 2.09 3.61 3.64
C VAL A 222 1.74 2.63 2.53
N VAL A 223 0.72 2.90 1.71
CA VAL A 223 0.38 2.02 0.59
C VAL A 223 1.41 2.14 -0.54
N SER A 224 2.02 3.31 -0.76
CA SER A 224 3.17 3.46 -1.65
C SER A 224 4.34 2.63 -1.16
N ASP A 225 4.62 2.64 0.15
CA ASP A 225 5.64 1.79 0.75
C ASP A 225 5.33 0.30 0.55
N MET A 226 4.06 -0.12 0.63
CA MET A 226 3.66 -1.50 0.28
C MET A 226 3.95 -1.83 -1.18
N LEU A 227 3.63 -0.94 -2.11
CA LEU A 227 3.85 -1.14 -3.55
C LEU A 227 5.35 -1.26 -3.86
N GLU A 228 6.17 -0.37 -3.32
CA GLU A 228 7.63 -0.40 -3.49
C GLU A 228 8.24 -1.67 -2.88
N ALA A 229 7.75 -2.12 -1.72
CA ALA A 229 8.21 -3.35 -1.10
C ALA A 229 7.92 -4.58 -1.99
N VAL A 230 6.76 -4.65 -2.65
CA VAL A 230 6.45 -5.78 -3.55
C VAL A 230 7.16 -5.68 -4.91
N LEU A 231 7.42 -4.47 -5.41
CA LEU A 231 8.26 -4.26 -6.59
C LEU A 231 9.70 -4.74 -6.37
N GLN A 232 10.22 -4.64 -5.15
CA GLN A 232 11.54 -5.19 -4.80
C GLN A 232 11.57 -6.72 -4.67
N ILE A 233 10.41 -7.37 -4.57
CA ILE A 233 10.28 -8.84 -4.58
C ILE A 233 10.20 -9.32 -6.03
N ASP A 234 9.28 -8.73 -6.81
CA ASP A 234 9.01 -9.18 -8.17
C ASP A 234 8.56 -8.02 -9.07
N ARG A 235 9.54 -7.24 -9.53
CA ARG A 235 9.32 -6.02 -10.31
C ARG A 235 8.48 -6.27 -11.56
N GLU A 236 8.86 -7.22 -12.39
CA GLU A 236 8.17 -7.47 -13.66
C GLU A 236 6.71 -7.89 -13.44
N LYS A 237 6.40 -8.72 -12.43
CA LYS A 237 5.01 -9.07 -12.12
C LYS A 237 4.20 -7.82 -11.77
N TRP A 238 4.70 -7.02 -10.84
CA TRP A 238 3.94 -5.87 -10.33
C TRP A 238 3.86 -4.73 -11.34
N GLU A 239 4.92 -4.42 -12.08
CA GLU A 239 4.89 -3.46 -13.20
C GLU A 239 3.89 -3.91 -14.28
N PHE A 240 3.93 -5.19 -14.68
CA PHE A 240 2.96 -5.73 -15.63
C PHE A 240 1.53 -5.62 -15.09
N LEU A 241 1.28 -5.95 -13.83
CA LEU A 241 -0.04 -5.82 -13.23
C LEU A 241 -0.51 -4.35 -13.17
N ILE A 242 0.40 -3.40 -12.92
CA ILE A 242 0.12 -1.97 -12.94
C ILE A 242 -0.28 -1.52 -14.34
N ASP A 243 0.34 -2.02 -15.42
CA ASP A 243 -0.05 -1.67 -16.79
C ASP A 243 -1.52 -1.97 -17.11
N TYR A 244 -2.15 -2.93 -16.40
CA TYR A 244 -3.54 -3.32 -16.61
C TYR A 244 -4.52 -2.81 -15.54
N HIS A 245 -4.04 -2.31 -14.40
CA HIS A 245 -4.88 -1.84 -13.27
C HIS A 245 -4.54 -0.45 -12.74
N GLY A 246 -3.48 0.15 -13.27
CA GLY A 246 -2.89 1.39 -12.80
C GLY A 246 -3.76 2.63 -13.04
N PRO A 247 -3.27 3.81 -12.61
CA PRO A 247 -4.04 5.06 -12.63
C PRO A 247 -4.45 5.53 -14.04
N HIS A 248 -3.73 5.08 -15.07
CA HIS A 248 -4.07 5.37 -16.46
C HIS A 248 -5.33 4.65 -16.94
N ILE A 249 -5.76 3.56 -16.30
CA ILE A 249 -6.95 2.82 -16.71
C ILE A 249 -8.21 3.66 -16.55
N ASP A 250 -8.33 4.42 -15.45
CA ASP A 250 -9.49 5.31 -15.25
C ASP A 250 -9.51 6.45 -16.28
N GLN A 251 -8.33 6.99 -16.61
CA GLN A 251 -8.17 7.99 -17.68
C GLN A 251 -8.58 7.41 -19.03
N TRP A 252 -8.13 6.20 -19.35
CA TRP A 252 -8.50 5.49 -20.57
C TRP A 252 -10.01 5.22 -20.63
N GLN A 253 -10.61 4.73 -19.55
CA GLN A 253 -12.04 4.46 -19.50
C GLN A 253 -12.86 5.74 -19.66
N LYS A 254 -12.39 6.85 -19.09
CA LYS A 254 -13.00 8.16 -19.30
C LYS A 254 -12.85 8.59 -20.76
N ALA A 255 -11.64 8.51 -21.32
CA ALA A 255 -11.35 8.85 -22.71
C ALA A 255 -12.28 8.10 -23.67
N MET A 256 -12.39 6.77 -23.57
CA MET A 256 -13.24 5.97 -24.44
C MET A 256 -14.73 6.32 -24.31
N ARG A 257 -15.22 6.55 -23.09
CA ARG A 257 -16.60 7.00 -22.85
C ARG A 257 -16.87 8.36 -23.51
N THR A 258 -15.95 9.30 -23.36
CA THR A 258 -16.03 10.64 -23.95
C THR A 258 -15.97 10.59 -25.47
N LEU A 259 -15.01 9.86 -26.06
CA LEU A 259 -14.89 9.70 -27.51
C LEU A 259 -16.16 9.09 -28.12
N ARG A 260 -16.72 8.06 -27.48
CA ARG A 260 -17.97 7.42 -27.94
C ARG A 260 -19.15 8.38 -27.92
N LYS A 261 -19.24 9.24 -26.90
CA LYS A 261 -20.36 10.17 -26.70
C LYS A 261 -20.25 11.39 -27.61
N GLU A 262 -19.11 12.06 -27.60
CA GLU A 262 -18.90 13.36 -28.23
C GLU A 262 -18.33 13.25 -29.66
N ARG A 263 -17.85 12.05 -30.07
CA ARG A 263 -17.31 11.75 -31.41
C ARG A 263 -16.18 12.68 -31.85
N TYR A 264 -15.28 13.01 -30.93
CA TYR A 264 -14.10 13.83 -31.25
C TYR A 264 -13.23 13.23 -32.35
N THR A 265 -12.77 14.09 -33.25
CA THR A 265 -11.73 13.83 -34.25
C THR A 265 -10.35 14.23 -33.71
N VAL A 266 -9.28 13.77 -34.36
CA VAL A 266 -7.90 14.20 -34.01
C VAL A 266 -7.74 15.72 -34.07
N ALA A 267 -8.39 16.38 -35.04
CA ALA A 267 -8.37 17.83 -35.16
C ALA A 267 -9.07 18.55 -33.98
N ASP A 268 -10.09 17.94 -33.39
CA ASP A 268 -10.75 18.48 -32.20
C ASP A 268 -9.85 18.40 -30.97
N LEU A 269 -9.15 17.28 -30.81
CA LEU A 269 -8.19 17.08 -29.72
C LEU A 269 -7.01 18.05 -29.84
N ALA A 270 -6.49 18.25 -31.05
CA ALA A 270 -5.43 19.21 -31.34
C ALA A 270 -5.83 20.63 -30.92
N ARG A 271 -7.06 21.05 -31.25
CA ARG A 271 -7.60 22.36 -30.86
C ARG A 271 -7.68 22.54 -29.35
N GLN A 272 -8.02 21.50 -28.59
CA GLN A 272 -8.07 21.58 -27.12
C GLN A 272 -6.70 21.82 -26.48
N LEU A 273 -5.63 21.34 -27.12
CA LEU A 273 -4.25 21.54 -26.64
C LEU A 273 -3.55 22.74 -27.27
N GLY A 274 -4.24 23.49 -28.14
CA GLY A 274 -3.62 24.61 -28.87
C GLY A 274 -2.56 24.19 -29.88
N MET A 275 -2.59 22.93 -30.35
CA MET A 275 -1.66 22.39 -31.35
C MET A 275 -2.24 22.50 -32.76
N SER A 276 -1.38 22.57 -33.77
CA SER A 276 -1.82 22.45 -35.16
C SER A 276 -2.25 21.01 -35.51
N PRO A 277 -3.15 20.80 -36.49
CA PRO A 277 -3.53 19.46 -36.94
C PRO A 277 -2.33 18.65 -37.46
N GLN A 278 -1.36 19.29 -38.10
CA GLN A 278 -0.17 18.64 -38.65
C GLN A 278 0.76 18.12 -37.54
N GLU A 279 0.94 18.89 -36.47
CA GLU A 279 1.68 18.44 -35.28
C GLU A 279 0.95 17.29 -34.58
N ALA A 280 -0.38 17.35 -34.47
CA ALA A 280 -1.16 16.30 -33.82
C ALA A 280 -1.13 14.96 -34.57
N LEU A 281 -0.95 14.96 -35.89
CA LEU A 281 -0.80 13.73 -36.68
C LEU A 281 0.54 13.02 -36.45
N GLN A 282 1.55 13.74 -35.94
CA GLN A 282 2.87 13.19 -35.60
C GLN A 282 3.00 12.91 -34.10
N ALA A 283 2.02 13.33 -33.30
CA ALA A 283 2.02 13.13 -31.86
C ALA A 283 1.62 11.68 -31.51
N ASP A 284 2.09 11.23 -30.35
CA ASP A 284 1.62 9.98 -29.77
C ASP A 284 0.10 10.08 -29.46
N LEU A 285 -0.68 9.20 -30.08
CA LEU A 285 -2.14 9.23 -29.96
C LEU A 285 -2.60 8.94 -28.52
N TYR A 286 -1.88 8.10 -27.79
CA TYR A 286 -2.23 7.77 -26.42
C TYR A 286 -2.04 8.99 -25.51
N GLU A 287 -0.89 9.66 -25.59
CA GLU A 287 -0.62 10.89 -24.84
C GLU A 287 -1.63 11.99 -25.19
N LEU A 288 -1.97 12.14 -26.48
CA LEU A 288 -2.98 13.08 -26.94
C LEU A 288 -4.34 12.83 -26.27
N LEU A 289 -4.76 11.57 -26.18
CA LEU A 289 -6.02 11.17 -25.56
C LEU A 289 -6.02 11.38 -24.05
N MET A 290 -4.91 11.06 -23.36
CA MET A 290 -4.81 11.21 -21.90
C MET A 290 -4.81 12.70 -21.50
N ALA A 291 -4.11 13.56 -22.25
CA ALA A 291 -4.02 14.99 -21.98
C ALA A 291 -5.35 15.75 -22.21
N THR A 292 -6.24 15.21 -23.04
CA THR A 292 -7.51 15.83 -23.43
C THR A 292 -8.70 15.15 -22.76
N VAL A 293 -9.29 14.17 -23.44
CA VAL A 293 -10.55 13.50 -23.07
C VAL A 293 -10.40 12.55 -21.89
N GLY A 294 -9.19 12.05 -21.63
CA GLY A 294 -8.84 11.19 -20.51
C GLY A 294 -8.57 11.95 -19.21
N LYS A 295 -8.29 13.25 -19.27
CA LYS A 295 -7.88 14.08 -18.11
C LYS A 295 -8.91 14.01 -16.99
N LEU A 296 -8.53 13.47 -15.83
CA LEU A 296 -9.43 13.39 -14.67
C LEU A 296 -9.68 14.78 -14.04
N PRO A 297 -10.86 15.01 -13.44
CA PRO A 297 -11.10 16.25 -12.71
C PRO A 297 -10.09 16.45 -11.57
N PRO A 298 -9.86 17.70 -11.15
CA PRO A 298 -8.98 17.97 -10.02
C PRO A 298 -9.58 17.37 -8.74
N SER A 299 -8.73 16.77 -7.90
CA SER A 299 -9.12 16.25 -6.59
C SER A 299 -9.54 17.39 -5.65
N MET A 300 -10.24 17.06 -4.56
CA MET A 300 -10.53 18.07 -3.52
C MET A 300 -9.26 18.73 -2.98
N TRP A 301 -8.16 17.99 -2.92
CA TRP A 301 -6.86 18.47 -2.43
C TRP A 301 -6.15 19.40 -3.41
N GLU A 302 -6.31 19.16 -4.72
CA GLU A 302 -5.77 20.02 -5.78
C GLU A 302 -6.50 21.35 -5.90
N ARG A 303 -7.77 21.43 -5.43
CA ARG A 303 -8.55 22.67 -5.43
C ARG A 303 -8.23 23.63 -4.27
N GLN A 304 -7.50 23.16 -3.26
CA GLN A 304 -7.16 23.93 -2.06
C GLN A 304 -5.75 24.56 -2.10
N ARG A 305 -5.02 24.38 -3.21
CA ARG A 305 -3.78 25.09 -3.52
C ARG A 305 -4.07 26.26 -4.44
#